data_AF-A0A944PDC1-F1
#
_entry.id   AF-A0A944PDC1-F1
#
_cell.length_a   1.000
_cell.length_b   1.000
_cell.length_c   1.000
_cell.angle_alpha   90.00
_cell.angle_beta   90.00
_cell.angle_gamma   90.00
#
_symmetry.space_group_name_H-M   'P 1'
#
loop_
_entity.id
_entity.type
_entity.pdbx_description
1 polymer ?
#
loop_
_entity_poly.entity_id
_entity_poly.type
_entity_poly.pdbx_seq_one_letter_code
_entity_poly.pdbx_strand_id
1 'polypeptide(L)'
;MPCTRCRIRTAVTDDGLCTFCSGTRPPPPDDMTPRATRPGGWGVGDWPRSPVGLSWAVTALLGTVIATDLVAIGTGLHLRSMWQGLADAGDTAAQGGRVQSADQLHDVVTDYQPAVFLATGILFVLWFHRTRRNAEVFDLSVQKMGPGWAVGGWFVPVANLWFPYRVADGIWTGSAPIGPEGGRVAVPRALLNFWWALWVASLLSDQITAQALDDAEKPEQFARGLGLVAVADAVEIVAAVLAILFVRALTRMQVERAAHVPAPAPAVPGAHG
;
A
#
# COMPACT_ATOMS: atom_id res chain seq x y z
N MET A 1 -9.95 -29.50 -4.36
CA MET A 1 -8.58 -28.96 -4.23
C MET A 1 -8.66 -27.52 -3.69
N PRO A 2 -7.64 -27.03 -2.94
CA PRO A 2 -7.60 -25.63 -2.52
C PRO A 2 -7.40 -24.69 -3.73
N CYS A 3 -7.95 -23.49 -3.65
CA CYS A 3 -7.86 -22.45 -4.67
C CYS A 3 -6.40 -22.12 -4.98
N THR A 4 -6.02 -22.13 -6.25
CA THR A 4 -4.65 -21.86 -6.70
C THR A 4 -4.17 -20.46 -6.31
N ARG A 5 -5.09 -19.48 -6.22
CA ARG A 5 -4.78 -18.07 -5.96
C ARG A 5 -4.70 -17.70 -4.49
N CYS A 6 -5.72 -18.03 -3.69
CA CYS A 6 -5.71 -17.70 -2.26
C CYS A 6 -5.25 -18.84 -1.36
N ARG A 7 -5.26 -20.08 -1.82
CA ARG A 7 -4.97 -21.31 -1.05
C ARG A 7 -5.79 -21.50 0.25
N ILE A 8 -6.85 -20.72 0.44
CA ILE A 8 -7.69 -20.75 1.64
C ILE A 8 -9.02 -21.43 1.37
N ARG A 9 -9.68 -21.14 0.24
CA ARG A 9 -11.00 -21.67 -0.10
C ARG A 9 -10.91 -22.84 -1.08
N THR A 10 -11.92 -23.69 -1.13
CA THR A 10 -12.04 -24.73 -2.16
C THR A 10 -12.18 -24.10 -3.54
N ALA A 11 -11.48 -24.65 -4.52
CA ALA A 11 -11.65 -24.31 -5.92
C ALA A 11 -13.03 -24.79 -6.41
N VAL A 12 -13.70 -23.96 -7.20
CA VAL A 12 -15.02 -24.26 -7.81
C VAL A 12 -15.07 -23.99 -9.31
N THR A 13 -14.08 -23.28 -9.86
CA THR A 13 -13.94 -23.08 -11.31
C THR A 13 -12.96 -24.08 -11.89
N ASP A 14 -13.04 -24.32 -13.19
CA ASP A 14 -12.13 -25.22 -13.92
C ASP A 14 -10.66 -24.74 -13.83
N ASP A 15 -10.43 -23.43 -13.76
CA ASP A 15 -9.11 -22.83 -13.52
C ASP A 15 -8.54 -23.04 -12.10
N GLY A 16 -9.23 -23.81 -11.26
CA GLY A 16 -8.81 -24.06 -9.88
C GLY A 16 -8.99 -22.84 -8.95
N LEU A 17 -9.87 -21.89 -9.27
CA LEU A 17 -10.14 -20.70 -8.45
C LEU A 17 -11.40 -20.88 -7.60
N CYS A 18 -11.43 -20.26 -6.42
CA CYS A 18 -12.66 -20.13 -5.64
C CYS A 18 -13.52 -18.95 -6.14
N THR A 19 -14.82 -18.96 -5.84
CA THR A 19 -15.79 -17.89 -6.22
C THR A 19 -15.30 -16.49 -5.90
N PHE A 20 -14.60 -16.33 -4.76
CA PHE A 20 -14.06 -15.05 -4.34
C PHE A 20 -12.80 -14.64 -5.12
N CYS A 21 -11.98 -15.59 -5.60
CA CYS A 21 -10.74 -15.29 -6.34
C CYS A 21 -10.96 -15.14 -7.85
N SER A 22 -11.92 -15.88 -8.41
CA SER A 22 -12.37 -15.75 -9.80
C SER A 22 -13.22 -14.50 -9.99
N GLY A 23 -13.87 -14.01 -8.93
CA GLY A 23 -14.86 -12.94 -9.03
C GLY A 23 -16.21 -13.43 -9.57
N THR A 24 -16.38 -14.74 -9.78
CA THR A 24 -17.66 -15.36 -10.11
C THR A 24 -18.54 -15.33 -8.87
N ARG A 25 -19.41 -14.33 -8.79
CA ARG A 25 -20.39 -14.22 -7.70
C ARG A 25 -21.35 -15.41 -7.80
N PRO A 26 -21.64 -16.12 -6.70
CA PRO A 26 -22.91 -16.83 -6.60
C PRO A 26 -24.03 -15.82 -6.83
N PRO A 27 -25.12 -16.17 -7.54
CA PRO A 27 -26.27 -15.29 -7.62
C PRO A 27 -26.72 -14.93 -6.19
N PRO A 28 -27.00 -13.65 -5.90
CA PRO A 28 -27.67 -13.29 -4.66
C PRO A 28 -29.02 -14.02 -4.63
N PRO A 29 -29.47 -14.55 -3.49
CA PRO A 29 -30.83 -15.08 -3.39
C PRO A 29 -31.84 -13.97 -3.73
N ASP A 30 -32.94 -14.35 -4.39
CA ASP A 30 -33.92 -13.43 -5.01
C ASP A 30 -34.61 -12.47 -4.03
N ASP A 31 -34.43 -12.68 -2.73
CA ASP A 31 -35.01 -11.93 -1.61
C ASP A 31 -34.07 -10.86 -1.01
N MET A 32 -32.88 -10.66 -1.57
CA MET A 32 -31.96 -9.62 -1.08
C MET A 32 -32.52 -8.22 -1.30
N THR A 33 -32.90 -7.55 -0.21
CA THR A 33 -33.03 -6.10 -0.19
C THR A 33 -31.64 -5.46 -0.25
N PRO A 34 -31.37 -4.51 -1.18
CA PRO A 34 -30.09 -3.81 -1.23
C PRO A 34 -29.80 -3.15 0.12
N ARG A 35 -28.59 -3.33 0.67
CA ARG A 35 -28.22 -2.65 1.91
C ARG A 35 -28.29 -1.12 1.75
N ALA A 36 -28.65 -0.45 2.86
CA ALA A 36 -28.90 0.98 2.92
C ALA A 36 -27.87 1.82 2.14
N THR A 37 -28.38 2.64 1.22
CA THR A 37 -27.62 3.70 0.55
C THR A 37 -27.31 4.79 1.58
N ARG A 38 -26.03 5.13 1.76
CA ARG A 38 -25.67 6.31 2.54
C ARG A 38 -26.08 7.58 1.76
N PRO A 39 -26.40 8.69 2.45
CA PRO A 39 -26.64 9.98 1.80
C PRO A 39 -25.46 10.33 0.87
N GLY A 40 -25.76 10.68 -0.39
CA GLY A 40 -24.75 10.94 -1.43
C GLY A 40 -24.53 9.81 -2.45
N GLY A 41 -25.37 8.77 -2.47
CA GLY A 41 -25.37 7.76 -3.55
C GLY A 41 -24.29 6.67 -3.44
N TRP A 42 -23.47 6.70 -2.40
CA TRP A 42 -22.43 5.70 -2.14
C TRP A 42 -23.01 4.50 -1.36
N GLY A 43 -23.82 3.67 -2.02
CA GLY A 43 -24.41 2.46 -1.41
C GLY A 43 -23.37 1.37 -1.17
N VAL A 44 -23.37 0.70 -0.01
CA VAL A 44 -22.48 -0.43 0.28
C VAL A 44 -22.94 -1.62 -0.56
N GLY A 45 -22.02 -2.25 -1.29
CA GLY A 45 -22.38 -3.41 -2.10
C GLY A 45 -22.80 -4.58 -1.21
N ASP A 46 -23.68 -5.43 -1.72
CA ASP A 46 -24.19 -6.59 -0.98
C ASP A 46 -23.13 -7.69 -0.77
N TRP A 47 -22.04 -7.65 -1.54
CA TRP A 47 -20.98 -8.65 -1.51
C TRP A 47 -19.56 -8.03 -1.59
N PRO A 48 -18.58 -8.53 -0.82
CA PRO A 48 -17.19 -8.08 -0.92
C PRO A 48 -16.58 -8.46 -2.29
N ARG A 49 -15.74 -7.59 -2.86
CA ARG A 49 -15.07 -7.84 -4.14
C ARG A 49 -13.63 -8.33 -3.91
N SER A 50 -13.16 -9.30 -4.69
CA SER A 50 -11.81 -9.87 -4.55
C SER A 50 -10.68 -8.82 -4.51
N PRO A 51 -9.95 -8.60 -3.41
CA PRO A 51 -8.81 -7.68 -3.39
C PRO A 51 -7.52 -8.32 -3.92
N VAL A 52 -7.54 -9.62 -4.21
CA VAL A 52 -6.32 -10.42 -4.44
C VAL A 52 -5.53 -9.93 -5.65
N GLY A 53 -6.15 -9.74 -6.81
CA GLY A 53 -5.42 -9.29 -8.01
C GLY A 53 -4.67 -7.97 -7.81
N LEU A 54 -5.33 -6.99 -7.19
CA LEU A 54 -4.69 -5.71 -6.87
C LEU A 54 -3.58 -5.87 -5.82
N SER A 55 -3.77 -6.73 -4.81
CA SER A 55 -2.73 -6.96 -3.79
C SER A 55 -1.43 -7.51 -4.38
N TRP A 56 -1.53 -8.39 -5.40
CA TRP A 56 -0.37 -8.93 -6.10
C TRP A 56 0.31 -7.85 -6.96
N ALA A 57 -0.46 -7.05 -7.68
CA ALA A 57 0.08 -5.95 -8.49
C ALA A 57 0.78 -4.89 -7.61
N VAL A 58 0.17 -4.51 -6.48
CA VAL A 58 0.77 -3.60 -5.50
C VAL A 58 2.04 -4.20 -4.90
N THR A 59 2.02 -5.50 -4.53
CA THR A 59 3.21 -6.17 -3.99
C THR A 59 4.35 -6.22 -5.00
N ALA A 60 4.05 -6.48 -6.28
CA ALA A 60 5.05 -6.50 -7.34
C ALA A 60 5.66 -5.11 -7.56
N LEU A 61 4.83 -4.07 -7.62
CA LEU A 61 5.30 -2.69 -7.77
C LEU A 61 6.11 -2.20 -6.56
N LEU A 62 5.69 -2.51 -5.32
CA LEU A 62 6.50 -2.24 -4.13
C LEU A 62 7.83 -3.00 -4.17
N GLY A 63 7.86 -4.20 -4.74
CA GLY A 63 9.12 -4.92 -5.00
C GLY A 63 10.01 -4.21 -6.01
N THR A 64 9.43 -3.61 -7.05
CA THR A 64 10.16 -2.76 -8.00
C THR A 64 10.71 -1.51 -7.33
N VAL A 65 9.94 -0.85 -6.46
CA VAL A 65 10.42 0.30 -5.65
C VAL A 65 11.63 -0.09 -4.82
N ILE A 66 11.56 -1.20 -4.06
CA ILE A 66 12.72 -1.69 -3.29
C ILE A 66 13.93 -1.93 -4.20
N ALA A 67 13.73 -2.48 -5.40
CA ALA A 67 14.81 -2.71 -6.34
C ALA A 67 15.43 -1.39 -6.86
N THR A 68 14.61 -0.38 -7.14
CA THR A 68 15.11 0.94 -7.56
C THR A 68 15.86 1.64 -6.43
N ASP A 69 15.37 1.57 -5.20
CA ASP A 69 16.02 2.19 -4.04
C ASP A 69 17.38 1.54 -3.76
N LEU A 70 17.50 0.22 -3.92
CA LEU A 70 18.79 -0.47 -3.80
C LEU A 70 19.81 0.00 -4.87
N VAL A 71 19.35 0.26 -6.09
CA VAL A 71 20.20 0.80 -7.16
C VAL A 71 20.55 2.27 -6.87
N ALA A 72 19.60 3.07 -6.37
CA ALA A 72 19.81 4.45 -5.96
C ALA A 72 20.87 4.56 -4.85
N ILE A 73 20.78 3.72 -3.80
CA ILE A 73 21.80 3.62 -2.75
C ILE A 73 23.18 3.30 -3.36
N GLY A 74 23.26 2.30 -4.23
CA GLY A 74 24.53 1.89 -4.84
C GLY A 74 25.17 3.01 -5.67
N THR A 75 24.39 3.63 -6.54
CA THR A 75 24.85 4.73 -7.42
C THR A 75 25.15 6.00 -6.62
N GLY A 76 24.31 6.36 -5.65
CA GLY A 76 24.50 7.51 -4.77
C GLY A 76 25.72 7.37 -3.86
N LEU A 77 26.01 6.18 -3.32
CA LEU A 77 27.23 5.92 -2.54
C LEU A 77 28.49 5.99 -3.42
N HIS A 78 28.42 5.53 -4.67
CA HIS A 78 29.51 5.68 -5.61
C HIS A 78 29.77 7.16 -5.91
N LEU A 79 28.71 7.92 -6.21
CA LEU A 79 28.80 9.35 -6.47
C LEU A 79 29.34 10.11 -5.26
N ARG A 80 28.87 9.78 -4.06
CA ARG A 80 29.39 10.31 -2.79
C ARG A 80 30.89 10.11 -2.65
N SER A 81 31.41 8.92 -2.98
CA SER A 81 32.86 8.66 -2.89
C SER A 81 33.68 9.54 -3.84
N MET A 82 33.11 9.91 -5.00
CA MET A 82 33.76 10.82 -5.95
C MET A 82 33.76 12.27 -5.45
N TRP A 83 32.64 12.73 -4.89
CA TRP A 83 32.54 14.07 -4.29
C TRP A 83 33.47 14.22 -3.07
N GLN A 84 33.66 13.17 -2.27
CA GLN A 84 34.66 13.15 -1.20
C GLN A 84 36.08 13.24 -1.75
N GLY A 85 36.39 12.51 -2.82
CA GLY A 85 37.71 12.60 -3.46
C GLY A 85 38.04 14.00 -3.98
N LEU A 86 37.04 14.71 -4.53
CA LEU A 86 37.20 16.11 -4.96
C LEU A 86 37.48 17.06 -3.80
N ALA A 87 36.76 16.89 -2.68
CA ALA A 87 36.98 17.65 -1.46
C ALA A 87 38.42 17.48 -0.92
N ASP A 88 38.93 16.24 -0.96
CA ASP A 88 40.25 15.91 -0.41
C ASP A 88 41.41 16.31 -1.35
N ALA A 89 41.23 16.22 -2.67
CA ALA A 89 42.32 16.40 -3.65
C ALA A 89 42.53 17.84 -4.12
N GLY A 90 41.52 18.71 -4.06
CA GLY A 90 41.61 20.11 -4.49
C GLY A 90 41.82 20.36 -5.99
N ASP A 91 42.04 19.32 -6.82
CA ASP A 91 42.16 19.40 -8.27
C ASP A 91 40.81 19.12 -8.96
N THR A 92 40.12 20.19 -9.34
CA THR A 92 38.71 20.16 -9.75
C THR A 92 38.50 19.85 -11.24
N ALA A 93 39.50 20.06 -12.10
CA ALA A 93 39.29 20.08 -13.54
C ALA A 93 39.22 18.67 -14.17
N ALA A 94 40.11 17.75 -13.80
CA ALA A 94 40.15 16.41 -14.39
C ALA A 94 39.10 15.45 -13.80
N GLN A 95 38.72 15.67 -12.53
CA GLN A 95 37.71 14.88 -11.83
C GLN A 95 36.28 15.40 -12.05
N GLY A 96 36.10 16.70 -12.31
CA GLY A 96 34.78 17.28 -12.62
C GLY A 96 34.07 16.59 -13.79
N GLY A 97 34.79 16.29 -14.89
CA GLY A 97 34.21 15.57 -16.03
C GLY A 97 33.78 14.12 -15.72
N ARG A 98 34.47 13.46 -14.78
CA ARG A 98 34.10 12.10 -14.31
C ARG A 98 32.87 12.13 -13.42
N VAL A 99 32.79 13.12 -12.53
CA VAL A 99 31.60 13.35 -11.68
C VAL A 99 30.39 13.64 -12.56
N GLN A 100 30.53 14.52 -13.56
CA GLN A 100 29.42 14.85 -14.45
C GLN A 100 28.91 13.65 -15.26
N SER A 101 29.78 12.71 -15.63
CA SER A 101 29.37 11.46 -16.30
C SER A 101 28.66 10.49 -15.34
N ALA A 102 29.08 10.46 -14.07
CA ALA A 102 28.45 9.65 -13.03
C ALA A 102 27.09 10.23 -12.60
N ASP A 103 26.98 11.56 -12.53
CA ASP A 103 25.72 12.28 -12.32
C ASP A 103 24.70 11.91 -13.40
N GLN A 104 25.08 11.93 -14.69
CA GLN A 104 24.18 11.53 -15.78
C GLN A 104 23.64 10.10 -15.64
N LEU A 105 24.45 9.15 -15.14
CA LEU A 105 23.99 7.79 -14.89
C LEU A 105 23.04 7.71 -13.68
N HIS A 106 23.30 8.52 -12.66
CA HIS A 106 22.43 8.61 -11.48
C HIS A 106 21.08 9.26 -11.83
N ASP A 107 21.11 10.35 -12.60
CA ASP A 107 19.94 11.08 -13.08
C ASP A 107 18.96 10.17 -13.85
N VAL A 108 19.49 9.32 -14.74
CA VAL A 108 18.66 8.36 -15.49
C VAL A 108 17.96 7.38 -14.56
N VAL A 109 18.61 6.92 -13.48
CA VAL A 109 17.96 6.03 -12.50
C VAL A 109 16.86 6.76 -11.74
N THR A 110 17.14 8.00 -11.31
CA THR A 110 16.19 8.82 -10.55
C THR A 110 15.02 9.30 -11.40
N ASP A 111 15.19 9.49 -12.71
CA ASP A 111 14.11 9.94 -13.61
C ASP A 111 12.96 8.92 -13.74
N TYR A 112 13.25 7.62 -13.62
CA TYR A 112 12.22 6.58 -13.72
C TYR A 112 11.52 6.30 -12.38
N GLN A 113 12.15 6.62 -11.26
CA GLN A 113 11.63 6.33 -9.92
C GLN A 113 10.27 7.02 -9.64
N PRO A 114 10.02 8.29 -10.01
CA PRO A 114 8.72 8.93 -9.88
C PRO A 114 7.60 8.21 -10.63
N ALA A 115 7.89 7.66 -11.82
CA ALA A 115 6.89 6.93 -12.60
C ALA A 115 6.49 5.61 -11.93
N VAL A 116 7.48 4.87 -11.39
CA VAL A 116 7.24 3.65 -10.61
C VAL A 116 6.47 3.98 -9.33
N PHE A 117 6.87 5.03 -8.62
CA PHE A 117 6.19 5.48 -7.40
C PHE A 117 4.74 5.88 -7.68
N LEU A 118 4.48 6.65 -8.74
CA LEU A 118 3.14 7.06 -9.14
C LEU A 118 2.25 5.86 -9.49
N ALA A 119 2.76 4.92 -10.30
CA ALA A 119 2.04 3.70 -10.64
C ALA A 119 1.72 2.87 -9.38
N THR A 120 2.69 2.78 -8.45
CA THR A 120 2.53 2.10 -7.16
C THR A 120 1.45 2.76 -6.33
N GLY A 121 1.49 4.08 -6.19
CA GLY A 121 0.50 4.87 -5.46
C GLY A 121 -0.91 4.70 -6.01
N ILE A 122 -1.09 4.75 -7.33
CA ILE A 122 -2.40 4.55 -7.98
C ILE A 122 -2.96 3.17 -7.65
N LEU A 123 -2.19 2.09 -7.88
CA LEU A 123 -2.66 0.74 -7.59
C LEU A 123 -2.88 0.51 -6.09
N PHE A 124 -2.04 1.10 -5.25
CA PHE A 124 -2.19 1.05 -3.80
C PHE A 124 -3.51 1.70 -3.37
N VAL A 125 -3.81 2.90 -3.85
CA VAL A 125 -5.07 3.60 -3.54
C VAL A 125 -6.28 2.84 -4.07
N LEU A 126 -6.21 2.23 -5.26
CA LEU A 126 -7.28 1.39 -5.79
C LEU A 126 -7.51 0.13 -4.93
N TRP A 127 -6.43 -0.54 -4.52
CA TRP A 127 -6.49 -1.67 -3.59
C TRP A 127 -7.05 -1.25 -2.22
N PHE A 128 -6.59 -0.13 -1.69
CA PHE A 128 -6.96 0.42 -0.40
C PHE A 128 -8.43 0.83 -0.35
N HIS A 129 -8.90 1.52 -1.39
CA HIS A 129 -10.31 1.85 -1.56
C HIS A 129 -11.16 0.58 -1.64
N ARG A 130 -10.72 -0.44 -2.40
CA ARG A 130 -11.46 -1.70 -2.52
C ARG A 130 -11.55 -2.47 -1.20
N THR A 131 -10.45 -2.61 -0.47
CA THR A 131 -10.42 -3.30 0.83
C THR A 131 -11.26 -2.57 1.87
N ARG A 132 -11.25 -1.24 1.86
CA ARG A 132 -12.18 -0.44 2.68
C ARG A 132 -13.63 -0.78 2.38
N ARG A 133 -14.02 -0.79 1.11
CA ARG A 133 -15.40 -1.06 0.71
C ARG A 133 -15.83 -2.45 1.13
N ASN A 134 -14.95 -3.43 1.02
CA ASN A 134 -15.21 -4.77 1.55
C ASN A 134 -15.37 -4.78 3.07
N ALA A 135 -14.57 -4.02 3.81
CA ALA A 135 -14.72 -3.91 5.26
C ALA A 135 -16.10 -3.35 5.66
N GLU A 136 -16.65 -2.41 4.89
CA GLU A 136 -18.03 -1.92 5.09
C GLU A 136 -19.09 -3.01 4.83
N VAL A 137 -18.80 -4.01 3.97
CA VAL A 137 -19.69 -5.17 3.78
C VAL A 137 -19.67 -6.09 5.00
N PHE A 138 -18.53 -6.21 5.67
CA PHE A 138 -18.40 -7.03 6.89
C PHE A 138 -19.03 -6.36 8.10
N ASP A 139 -18.87 -5.04 8.22
CA ASP A 139 -19.43 -4.24 9.30
C ASP A 139 -19.49 -2.77 8.89
N LEU A 140 -20.70 -2.21 8.84
CA LEU A 140 -20.94 -0.81 8.47
C LEU A 140 -20.39 0.20 9.48
N SER A 141 -20.16 -0.22 10.73
CA SER A 141 -19.79 0.66 11.86
C SER A 141 -18.28 0.93 11.98
N VAL A 142 -17.44 0.14 11.29
CA VAL A 142 -15.96 0.26 11.42
C VAL A 142 -15.38 1.48 10.73
N GLN A 143 -16.11 2.07 9.78
CA GLN A 143 -15.67 3.25 9.02
C GLN A 143 -16.41 4.49 9.52
N LYS A 144 -15.71 5.31 10.32
CA LYS A 144 -16.23 6.57 10.87
C LYS A 144 -16.18 7.73 9.88
N MET A 145 -15.35 7.63 8.85
CA MET A 145 -15.13 8.69 7.86
C MET A 145 -15.90 8.41 6.57
N GLY A 146 -16.27 9.45 5.82
CA GLY A 146 -16.93 9.30 4.51
C GLY A 146 -16.08 8.53 3.47
N PRO A 147 -16.70 7.88 2.46
CA PRO A 147 -16.03 7.04 1.46
C PRO A 147 -14.93 7.77 0.67
N GLY A 148 -15.14 9.05 0.36
CA GLY A 148 -14.18 9.87 -0.38
C GLY A 148 -12.81 10.00 0.29
N TRP A 149 -12.74 9.93 1.62
CA TRP A 149 -11.48 10.03 2.36
C TRP A 149 -10.54 8.84 2.18
N ALA A 150 -11.01 7.71 1.63
CA ALA A 150 -10.12 6.61 1.25
C ALA A 150 -9.19 6.95 0.09
N VAL A 151 -9.59 7.92 -0.72
CA VAL A 151 -8.84 8.37 -1.90
C VAL A 151 -8.30 9.77 -1.62
N GLY A 152 -9.18 10.72 -1.33
CA GLY A 152 -8.79 12.12 -1.09
C GLY A 152 -7.85 12.32 0.09
N GLY A 153 -7.86 11.42 1.08
CA GLY A 153 -6.93 11.47 2.21
C GLY A 153 -5.47 11.41 1.81
N TRP A 154 -5.14 10.76 0.67
CA TRP A 154 -3.76 10.63 0.18
C TRP A 154 -3.23 11.86 -0.55
N PHE A 155 -4.12 12.70 -1.07
CA PHE A 155 -3.75 13.83 -1.94
C PHE A 155 -3.79 15.18 -1.22
N VAL A 156 -4.37 15.25 -0.02
CA VAL A 156 -4.43 16.47 0.78
C VAL A 156 -3.27 16.43 1.79
N PRO A 157 -2.25 17.31 1.70
CA PRO A 157 -0.99 17.17 2.44
C PRO A 157 -1.15 16.95 3.94
N VAL A 158 -1.95 17.78 4.61
CA VAL A 158 -2.20 17.67 6.06
C VAL A 158 -3.03 16.43 6.40
N ALA A 159 -4.01 16.09 5.55
CA ALA A 159 -4.84 14.91 5.77
C ALA A 159 -4.05 13.61 5.55
N ASN A 160 -3.06 13.62 4.64
CA ASN A 160 -2.24 12.46 4.29
C ASN A 160 -1.46 11.90 5.49
N LEU A 161 -1.21 12.71 6.52
CA LEU A 161 -0.53 12.27 7.73
C LEU A 161 -1.41 11.48 8.70
N TRP A 162 -2.75 11.60 8.61
CA TRP A 162 -3.65 11.05 9.63
C TRP A 162 -4.86 10.29 9.07
N PHE A 163 -5.43 10.75 7.97
CA PHE A 163 -6.69 10.24 7.46
C PHE A 163 -6.54 8.85 6.84
N PRO A 164 -5.51 8.56 6.03
CA PRO A 164 -5.35 7.21 5.53
C PRO A 164 -5.08 6.20 6.66
N TYR A 165 -4.34 6.56 7.70
CA TYR A 165 -4.19 5.72 8.90
C TYR A 165 -5.53 5.41 9.57
N ARG A 166 -6.39 6.42 9.78
CA ARG A 166 -7.72 6.21 10.37
C ARG A 166 -8.59 5.30 9.52
N VAL A 167 -8.53 5.45 8.20
CA VAL A 167 -9.22 4.55 7.28
C VAL A 167 -8.66 3.14 7.45
N ALA A 168 -7.34 2.98 7.38
CA ALA A 168 -6.62 1.71 7.49
C ALA A 168 -6.93 0.95 8.79
N ASP A 169 -6.95 1.64 9.94
CA ASP A 169 -7.34 1.06 11.23
C ASP A 169 -8.79 0.54 11.22
N GLY A 170 -9.70 1.29 10.58
CA GLY A 170 -11.06 0.84 10.34
C GLY A 170 -11.12 -0.40 9.44
N ILE A 171 -10.31 -0.45 8.36
CA ILE A 171 -10.25 -1.63 7.49
C ILE A 171 -9.71 -2.82 8.28
N TRP A 172 -8.62 -2.62 9.02
CA TRP A 172 -7.97 -3.64 9.84
C TRP A 172 -8.94 -4.25 10.85
N THR A 173 -9.65 -3.39 11.59
CA THR A 173 -10.65 -3.79 12.59
C THR A 173 -11.86 -4.49 11.97
N GLY A 174 -12.33 -4.05 10.80
CA GLY A 174 -13.43 -4.69 10.07
C GLY A 174 -13.05 -6.02 9.41
N SER A 175 -11.77 -6.20 9.09
CA SER A 175 -11.24 -7.41 8.46
C SER A 175 -10.88 -8.50 9.46
N ALA A 176 -10.79 -8.17 10.74
CA ALA A 176 -10.40 -9.08 11.80
C ALA A 176 -11.20 -10.39 11.76
N PRO A 177 -10.55 -11.57 11.88
CA PRO A 177 -11.24 -12.86 11.87
C PRO A 177 -12.33 -12.95 12.93
N ILE A 178 -13.37 -13.77 12.67
CA ILE A 178 -14.32 -14.18 13.71
C ILE A 178 -13.73 -15.39 14.43
N GLY A 179 -13.79 -15.35 15.76
CA GLY A 179 -13.43 -16.47 16.62
C GLY A 179 -14.57 -17.50 16.71
N PRO A 180 -14.30 -18.66 17.32
CA PRO A 180 -15.29 -19.74 17.45
C PRO A 180 -16.59 -19.32 18.14
N GLU A 181 -16.52 -18.35 19.05
CA GLU A 181 -17.67 -17.83 19.80
C GLU A 181 -18.45 -16.71 19.07
N GLY A 182 -18.15 -16.46 17.79
CA GLY A 182 -18.82 -15.42 16.99
C GLY A 182 -18.31 -14.00 17.19
N GLY A 183 -17.46 -13.76 18.21
CA GLY A 183 -16.79 -12.48 18.45
C GLY A 183 -15.60 -12.22 17.51
N ARG A 184 -15.23 -10.95 17.31
CA ARG A 184 -14.02 -10.57 16.55
C ARG A 184 -12.77 -10.90 17.36
N VAL A 185 -11.81 -11.58 16.74
CA VAL A 185 -10.48 -11.81 17.31
C VAL A 185 -9.66 -10.53 17.11
N ALA A 186 -9.16 -9.96 18.20
CA ALA A 186 -8.30 -8.78 18.12
C ALA A 186 -6.99 -9.13 17.40
N VAL A 187 -6.73 -8.48 16.27
CA VAL A 187 -5.47 -8.62 15.53
C VAL A 187 -4.51 -7.53 15.97
N PRO A 188 -3.25 -7.85 16.33
CA PRO A 188 -2.26 -6.86 16.71
C PRO A 188 -2.12 -5.75 15.68
N ARG A 189 -2.08 -4.49 16.14
CA ARG A 189 -1.92 -3.30 15.29
C ARG A 189 -0.46 -2.91 15.03
N ALA A 190 0.50 -3.63 15.62
CA ALA A 190 1.92 -3.31 15.51
C ALA A 190 2.36 -3.14 14.04
N LEU A 191 1.99 -4.07 13.16
CA LEU A 191 2.33 -3.98 11.74
C LEU A 191 1.79 -2.71 11.08
N LEU A 192 0.51 -2.38 11.31
CA LEU A 192 -0.12 -1.15 10.81
C LEU A 192 0.60 0.10 11.34
N ASN A 193 0.90 0.13 12.63
CA ASN A 193 1.53 1.28 13.28
C ASN A 193 2.96 1.49 12.79
N PHE A 194 3.76 0.43 12.71
CA PHE A 194 5.15 0.51 12.24
C PHE A 194 5.24 0.88 10.76
N TRP A 195 4.41 0.25 9.92
CA TRP A 195 4.31 0.62 8.50
C TRP A 195 3.98 2.11 8.36
N TRP A 196 2.93 2.58 9.04
CA TRP A 196 2.51 3.97 8.94
C TRP A 196 3.55 4.96 9.47
N ALA A 197 4.17 4.64 10.61
CA ALA A 197 5.21 5.48 11.19
C ALA A 197 6.42 5.62 10.24
N LEU A 198 6.86 4.52 9.62
CA LEU A 198 7.96 4.56 8.65
C LEU A 198 7.58 5.26 7.35
N TRP A 199 6.33 5.09 6.88
CA TRP A 199 5.84 5.85 5.73
C TRP A 199 5.84 7.36 5.98
N VAL A 200 5.40 7.81 7.16
CA VAL A 200 5.48 9.23 7.52
C VAL A 200 6.94 9.67 7.66
N ALA A 201 7.80 8.82 8.23
CA ALA A 201 9.22 9.12 8.35
C ALA A 201 9.93 9.23 6.98
N SER A 202 9.55 8.42 5.99
CA SER A 202 10.11 8.53 4.63
C SER A 202 9.72 9.85 3.99
N LEU A 203 8.45 10.26 4.05
CA LEU A 203 7.99 11.56 3.52
C LEU A 203 8.76 12.75 4.12
N LEU A 204 9.09 12.69 5.41
CA LEU A 204 9.90 13.72 6.07
C LEU A 204 11.37 13.63 5.65
N SER A 205 11.89 12.42 5.46
CA SER A 205 13.26 12.19 5.01
C SER A 205 13.47 12.75 3.60
N ASP A 206 12.53 12.52 2.69
CA ASP A 206 12.57 13.02 1.31
C ASP A 206 12.65 14.55 1.26
N GLN A 207 11.87 15.23 2.11
CA GLN A 207 11.90 16.68 2.20
C GLN A 207 13.24 17.20 2.74
N ILE A 208 13.82 16.51 3.72
CA ILE A 208 15.11 16.87 4.32
C ILE A 208 16.26 16.64 3.33
N THR A 209 16.24 15.52 2.61
CA THR A 209 17.30 15.17 1.65
C THR A 209 17.25 16.06 0.42
N ALA A 210 16.05 16.35 -0.11
CA ALA A 210 15.87 17.30 -1.21
C ALA A 210 16.41 18.68 -0.83
N GLN A 211 16.05 19.20 0.35
CA GLN A 211 16.56 20.48 0.82
C GLN A 211 18.09 20.46 1.02
N ALA A 212 18.64 19.37 1.57
CA ALA A 212 20.07 19.24 1.79
C ALA A 212 20.89 19.20 0.50
N LEU A 213 20.33 18.68 -0.60
CA LEU A 213 20.94 18.70 -1.92
C LEU A 213 20.77 20.06 -2.62
N ASP A 214 19.60 20.69 -2.51
CA ASP A 214 19.33 22.01 -3.08
C ASP A 214 20.23 23.11 -2.47
N ASP A 215 20.50 23.01 -1.16
CA ASP A 215 21.36 23.95 -0.42
C ASP A 215 22.87 23.66 -0.59
N ALA A 216 23.25 22.60 -1.33
CA ALA A 216 24.65 22.20 -1.48
C ALA A 216 25.36 23.02 -2.57
N GLU A 217 26.43 23.73 -2.19
CA GLU A 217 27.27 24.52 -3.10
C GLU A 217 28.70 23.95 -3.21
N LYS A 218 29.12 23.16 -2.22
CA LYS A 218 30.49 22.63 -2.11
C LYS A 218 30.55 21.10 -2.19
N PRO A 219 31.67 20.52 -2.66
CA PRO A 219 31.82 19.07 -2.77
C PRO A 219 31.52 18.30 -1.47
N GLU A 220 31.92 18.83 -0.32
CA GLU A 220 31.68 18.18 0.98
C GLU A 220 30.19 18.16 1.34
N GLN A 221 29.46 19.20 0.93
CA GLN A 221 28.01 19.31 1.17
C GLN A 221 27.25 18.30 0.30
N PHE A 222 27.62 18.16 -0.99
CA PHE A 222 27.06 17.13 -1.87
C PHE A 222 27.32 15.72 -1.34
N ALA A 223 28.57 15.42 -0.93
CA ALA A 223 28.91 14.13 -0.33
C ALA A 223 28.10 13.83 0.94
N ARG A 224 27.80 14.85 1.75
CA ARG A 224 26.95 14.71 2.93
C ARG A 224 25.48 14.49 2.55
N GLY A 225 24.96 15.27 1.60
CA GLY A 225 23.59 15.15 1.08
C GLY A 225 23.31 13.76 0.52
N LEU A 226 24.19 13.25 -0.36
CA LEU A 226 24.09 11.88 -0.90
C LEU A 226 24.15 10.80 0.19
N GLY A 227 24.90 11.05 1.27
CA GLY A 227 24.90 10.17 2.43
C GLY A 227 23.56 10.14 3.17
N LEU A 228 22.88 11.29 3.27
CA LEU A 228 21.54 11.37 3.85
C LEU A 228 20.50 10.72 2.94
N VAL A 229 20.61 10.87 1.62
CA VAL A 229 19.77 10.17 0.63
C VAL A 229 19.85 8.66 0.81
N ALA A 230 21.06 8.10 0.88
CA ALA A 230 21.22 6.66 1.08
C ALA A 230 20.59 6.14 2.39
N VAL A 231 20.54 6.98 3.45
CA VAL A 231 19.85 6.65 4.70
C VAL A 231 18.33 6.75 4.53
N ALA A 232 17.83 7.75 3.81
CA ALA A 232 16.41 7.90 3.49
C ALA A 232 15.89 6.73 2.66
N ASP A 233 16.60 6.34 1.61
CA ASP A 233 16.29 5.18 0.76
C ASP A 233 16.22 3.90 1.61
N ALA A 234 17.13 3.73 2.57
CA ALA A 234 17.09 2.57 3.48
C ALA A 234 15.84 2.57 4.37
N VAL A 235 15.38 3.74 4.83
CA VAL A 235 14.12 3.87 5.57
C VAL A 235 12.92 3.55 4.67
N GLU A 236 12.94 4.03 3.42
CA GLU A 236 11.89 3.75 2.43
C GLU A 236 11.80 2.25 2.11
N ILE A 237 12.92 1.56 1.92
CA ILE A 237 12.95 0.11 1.71
C ILE A 237 12.25 -0.62 2.87
N VAL A 238 12.55 -0.26 4.12
CA VAL A 238 11.90 -0.88 5.28
C VAL A 238 10.40 -0.55 5.31
N ALA A 239 10.02 0.69 5.00
CA ALA A 239 8.62 1.10 4.88
C ALA A 239 7.88 0.29 3.81
N ALA A 240 8.49 0.09 2.63
CA ALA A 240 7.95 -0.68 1.52
C ALA A 240 7.80 -2.17 1.87
N VAL A 241 8.77 -2.77 2.58
CA VAL A 241 8.65 -4.13 3.10
C VAL A 241 7.47 -4.25 4.07
N LEU A 242 7.33 -3.33 5.02
CA LEU A 242 6.18 -3.32 5.93
C LEU A 242 4.86 -3.08 5.18
N ALA A 243 4.86 -2.27 4.12
CA ALA A 243 3.70 -2.06 3.26
C ALA A 243 3.29 -3.37 2.56
N ILE A 244 4.25 -4.13 2.02
CA ILE A 244 3.99 -5.46 1.44
C ILE A 244 3.38 -6.39 2.49
N LEU A 245 3.96 -6.45 3.69
CA LEU A 245 3.44 -7.28 4.77
C LEU A 245 2.01 -6.86 5.16
N PHE A 246 1.75 -5.56 5.27
CA PHE A 246 0.43 -5.00 5.55
C PHE A 246 -0.58 -5.37 4.46
N VAL A 247 -0.23 -5.18 3.18
CA VAL A 247 -1.07 -5.52 2.03
C VAL A 247 -1.44 -7.00 2.04
N ARG A 248 -0.46 -7.88 2.29
CA ARG A 248 -0.65 -9.33 2.31
C ARG A 248 -1.48 -9.77 3.52
N ALA A 249 -1.18 -9.25 4.71
CA ALA A 249 -1.93 -9.55 5.93
C ALA A 249 -3.39 -9.11 5.81
N LEU A 250 -3.62 -7.87 5.38
CA LEU A 250 -4.97 -7.32 5.20
C LEU A 250 -5.76 -8.07 4.14
N THR A 251 -5.13 -8.38 2.99
CA THR A 251 -5.76 -9.15 1.92
C THR A 251 -6.12 -10.55 2.40
N ARG A 252 -5.26 -11.21 3.19
CA ARG A 252 -5.54 -12.52 3.77
C ARG A 252 -6.75 -12.45 4.71
N MET A 253 -6.75 -11.51 5.65
CA MET A 253 -7.87 -11.29 6.57
C MET A 253 -9.18 -11.06 5.81
N GLN A 254 -9.16 -10.25 4.75
CA GLN A 254 -10.31 -9.99 3.89
C GLN A 254 -10.84 -11.26 3.19
N VAL A 255 -9.95 -12.14 2.71
CA VAL A 255 -10.34 -13.41 2.09
C VAL A 255 -10.93 -14.39 3.13
N GLU A 256 -10.32 -14.49 4.32
CA GLU A 256 -10.81 -15.32 5.43
C GLU A 256 -12.17 -14.82 5.93
N ARG A 257 -12.33 -13.49 6.04
CA ARG A 257 -13.58 -12.85 6.45
C ARG A 257 -14.70 -13.05 5.45
N ALA A 258 -14.41 -12.90 4.16
CA ALA A 258 -15.35 -13.18 3.08
C ALA A 258 -15.80 -14.66 3.05
N ALA A 259 -15.04 -15.58 3.68
CA ALA A 259 -15.46 -16.97 3.80
C ALA A 259 -16.60 -17.18 4.81
N HIS A 260 -16.73 -16.29 5.78
CA HIS A 260 -17.69 -16.37 6.89
C HIS A 260 -18.85 -15.37 6.75
N VAL A 261 -18.94 -14.65 5.63
CA VAL A 261 -20.15 -13.88 5.31
C VAL A 261 -21.24 -14.92 5.04
N PRO A 262 -22.27 -15.04 5.90
CA PRO A 262 -23.35 -16.00 5.67
C PRO A 262 -23.97 -15.74 4.31
N ALA A 263 -24.29 -16.80 3.57
CA ALA A 263 -25.28 -16.68 2.51
C ALA A 263 -26.55 -16.09 3.16
N PRO A 264 -27.25 -15.14 2.53
CA PRO A 264 -28.47 -14.62 3.09
C PRO A 264 -29.42 -15.79 3.41
N ALA A 265 -30.02 -15.77 4.61
CA ALA A 265 -30.98 -16.80 4.99
C ALA A 265 -32.16 -16.75 4.00
N PRO A 266 -32.63 -17.90 3.48
CA PRO A 266 -33.79 -17.91 2.62
C PRO A 266 -34.99 -17.34 3.37
N ALA A 267 -35.72 -16.41 2.74
CA ALA A 267 -36.99 -15.94 3.23
C ALA A 267 -37.89 -17.14 3.57
N VAL A 268 -38.38 -17.19 4.80
CA VAL A 268 -39.42 -18.15 5.19
C VAL A 268 -40.68 -17.75 4.42
N PRO A 269 -41.18 -18.56 3.48
CA PRO A 269 -42.41 -18.22 2.77
C PRO A 269 -43.57 -18.38 3.75
N GLY A 270 -44.17 -17.26 4.16
CA GLY A 270 -45.45 -17.29 4.89
C GLY A 270 -45.49 -16.43 6.14
N ALA A 271 -45.80 -15.15 5.96
CA ALA A 271 -46.48 -14.34 6.97
C ALA A 271 -47.27 -13.23 6.27
N HIS A 272 -48.20 -13.62 5.39
CA HIS A 272 -49.32 -12.77 5.02
C HIS A 272 -50.55 -13.37 5.70
N GLY A 273 -50.91 -12.80 6.84
CA GLY A 273 -52.24 -12.94 7.45
C GLY A 273 -53.13 -11.79 7.04
#